data_AF-A0A7S9VQA1-F1
#
_entry.id   AF-A0A7S9VQA1-F1
#
_cell.length_a   1.000
_cell.length_b   1.000
_cell.length_c   1.000
_cell.angle_alpha   90.00
_cell.angle_beta   90.00
_cell.angle_gamma   90.00
#
_symmetry.space_group_name_H-M   'P 1'
#
loop_
_entity.id
_entity.type
_entity.pdbx_description
1 polymer ?
#
loop_
_entity_poly.entity_id
_entity_poly.type
_entity_poly.pdbx_seq_one_letter_code
_entity_poly.pdbx_strand_id
1 'polypeptide(L)'
;MDQPKDQSDKARFPDDIEENDEQRERGSQAQDVADDARARSTDLSEDSERGGTPNRAQIIPEDTPDLVERMEEMNRSGRIDNDAFAGEPQMDDEEDYLRNTEDEE
;
A
#
# COMPACT_ATOMS: atom_id res chain seq x y z
N MET A 1 -12.53 -38.35 -47.10
CA MET A 1 -11.91 -37.57 -46.02
C MET A 1 -12.98 -37.28 -44.99
N ASP A 2 -13.04 -38.07 -43.94
CA ASP A 2 -13.85 -37.82 -42.75
C ASP A 2 -12.86 -37.56 -41.62
N GLN A 3 -12.78 -36.32 -41.14
CA GLN A 3 -11.94 -36.00 -39.98
C GLN A 3 -12.82 -36.09 -38.73
N PRO A 4 -12.49 -36.96 -37.75
CA PRO A 4 -13.26 -37.06 -36.54
C PRO A 4 -13.04 -35.83 -35.65
N LYS A 5 -14.14 -35.45 -35.01
CA LYS A 5 -14.34 -34.22 -34.25
C LYS A 5 -13.40 -34.09 -33.06
N ASP A 6 -12.83 -32.90 -33.00
CA ASP A 6 -12.23 -32.21 -31.87
C ASP A 6 -12.79 -32.65 -30.50
N GLN A 7 -12.03 -33.51 -29.82
CA GLN A 7 -12.19 -33.83 -28.39
C GLN A 7 -11.30 -32.95 -27.50
N SER A 8 -10.74 -31.86 -28.00
CA SER A 8 -9.67 -31.12 -27.30
C SER A 8 -10.15 -30.09 -26.28
N ASP A 9 -11.45 -29.76 -26.24
CA ASP A 9 -11.96 -28.72 -25.33
C ASP A 9 -12.23 -29.17 -23.88
N LYS A 10 -12.12 -30.47 -23.57
CA LYS A 10 -12.26 -30.95 -22.18
C LYS A 10 -10.99 -30.88 -21.34
N ALA A 11 -9.88 -30.44 -21.93
CA ALA A 11 -8.57 -30.34 -21.26
C ALA A 11 -8.16 -28.89 -20.93
N ARG A 12 -9.08 -27.92 -21.08
CA ARG A 12 -8.73 -26.49 -20.93
C ARG A 12 -8.63 -26.02 -19.47
N PHE A 13 -9.13 -26.79 -18.51
CA PHE A 13 -9.00 -26.50 -17.09
C PHE A 13 -8.52 -27.75 -16.37
N PRO A 14 -7.35 -27.73 -15.71
CA PRO A 14 -7.02 -28.76 -14.73
C PRO A 14 -8.11 -28.72 -13.65
N ASP A 15 -8.87 -29.81 -13.47
CA ASP A 15 -9.82 -29.98 -12.36
C ASP A 15 -9.08 -30.18 -11.01
N ASP A 16 -7.77 -30.38 -11.04
CA ASP A 16 -6.91 -30.39 -9.86
C ASP A 16 -6.24 -29.02 -9.75
N ILE A 17 -6.92 -28.07 -9.11
CA ILE A 17 -6.22 -26.93 -8.54
C ILE A 17 -5.26 -27.52 -7.51
N GLU A 18 -3.97 -27.61 -7.84
CA GLU A 18 -2.91 -27.92 -6.89
C GLU A 18 -2.88 -26.81 -5.85
N GLU A 19 -3.78 -26.90 -4.87
CA GLU A 19 -3.82 -26.06 -3.69
C GLU A 19 -2.63 -26.44 -2.82
N ASN A 20 -1.53 -25.70 -3.01
CA ASN A 20 -0.36 -25.81 -2.18
C ASN A 20 -0.68 -25.33 -0.75
N ASP A 21 0.00 -25.87 0.26
CA ASP A 21 -0.24 -25.51 1.66
C ASP A 21 0.00 -24.01 1.92
N GLU A 22 0.91 -23.37 1.18
CA GLU A 22 1.14 -21.92 1.19
C GLU A 22 -0.06 -21.11 0.65
N GLN A 23 -0.97 -21.69 -0.14
CA GLN A 23 -2.22 -21.04 -0.55
C GLN A 23 -3.29 -21.12 0.55
N ARG A 24 -3.19 -22.08 1.47
CA ARG A 24 -4.08 -22.25 2.62
C ARG A 24 -3.60 -21.52 3.86
N GLU A 25 -2.34 -21.10 3.88
CA GLU A 25 -1.74 -20.36 4.97
C GLU A 25 -2.54 -19.07 5.22
N ARG A 26 -2.99 -18.88 6.46
CA ARG A 26 -3.73 -17.70 6.91
C ARG A 26 -2.84 -16.79 7.73
N GLY A 27 -3.09 -15.49 7.67
CA GLY A 27 -2.40 -14.47 8.45
C GLY A 27 -1.12 -13.92 7.79
N SER A 28 -0.60 -14.60 6.77
CA SER A 28 0.53 -14.14 5.95
C SER A 28 0.09 -13.57 4.59
N GLN A 29 -1.13 -13.90 4.16
CA GLN A 29 -1.66 -13.44 2.88
C GLN A 29 -1.93 -11.95 2.89
N ALA A 30 -1.81 -11.30 1.74
CA ALA A 30 -1.96 -9.84 1.63
C ALA A 30 -3.32 -9.34 2.17
N GLN A 31 -4.41 -10.07 1.89
CA GLN A 31 -5.74 -9.75 2.40
C GLN A 31 -5.83 -9.87 3.92
N ASP A 32 -5.22 -10.91 4.51
CA ASP A 32 -5.25 -11.13 5.96
C ASP A 32 -4.42 -10.06 6.68
N VAL A 33 -3.27 -9.69 6.12
CA VAL A 33 -2.42 -8.60 6.63
C VAL A 33 -3.13 -7.26 6.51
N ALA A 34 -3.82 -7.00 5.40
CA ALA A 34 -4.57 -5.76 5.20
C ALA A 34 -5.77 -5.64 6.16
N ASP A 35 -6.49 -6.74 6.39
CA ASP A 35 -7.60 -6.78 7.34
C ASP A 35 -7.12 -6.64 8.80
N ASP A 36 -5.99 -7.26 9.16
CA ASP A 36 -5.35 -7.07 10.46
C ASP A 36 -4.86 -5.62 10.65
N ALA A 37 -4.27 -5.02 9.62
CA ALA A 37 -3.84 -3.62 9.66
C ALA A 37 -5.02 -2.66 9.79
N ARG A 38 -6.17 -2.94 9.15
CA ARG A 38 -7.42 -2.17 9.34
C ARG A 38 -7.99 -2.33 10.74
N ALA A 39 -7.92 -3.52 11.32
CA ALA A 39 -8.45 -3.80 12.65
C ALA A 39 -7.55 -3.27 13.77
N ARG A 40 -6.26 -3.04 13.48
CA ARG A 40 -5.35 -2.28 14.34
C ARG A 40 -5.85 -0.84 14.43
N SER A 41 -6.60 -0.56 15.50
CA SER A 41 -6.90 0.78 15.97
C SER A 41 -5.61 1.40 16.51
N THR A 42 -4.75 1.90 15.63
CA THR A 42 -3.71 2.86 16.02
C THR A 42 -4.39 4.22 16.11
N ASP A 43 -4.38 4.84 17.29
CA ASP A 43 -4.79 6.23 17.40
C ASP A 43 -3.77 7.08 16.64
N LEU A 44 -4.17 7.60 15.48
CA LEU A 44 -3.31 8.41 14.61
C LEU A 44 -3.01 9.80 15.20
N SER A 45 -3.64 10.14 16.33
CA SER A 45 -3.38 11.38 17.07
C SER A 45 -2.30 11.22 18.15
N GLU A 46 -1.87 10.00 18.44
CA GLU A 46 -0.76 9.76 19.35
C GLU A 46 0.59 9.98 18.66
N ASP A 47 1.59 10.43 19.44
CA ASP A 47 2.95 10.58 18.96
C ASP A 47 3.47 9.21 18.47
N SER A 48 4.09 9.19 17.29
CA SER A 48 4.68 7.97 16.74
C SER A 48 5.73 7.41 17.70
N GLU A 49 5.62 6.14 18.06
CA GLU A 49 6.69 5.45 18.77
C GLU A 49 7.92 5.35 17.87
N ARG A 50 9.09 5.73 18.40
CA ARG A 50 10.35 5.54 17.67
C ARG A 50 10.60 4.04 17.49
N GLY A 51 10.68 3.60 16.24
CA GLY A 51 10.88 2.19 15.91
C GLY A 51 12.25 1.67 16.35
N GLY A 52 12.28 0.42 16.86
CA GLY A 52 13.52 -0.34 17.09
C GLY A 52 13.60 -1.00 18.46
N THR A 53 14.15 -2.22 18.51
CA THR A 53 14.60 -2.82 19.77
C THR A 53 15.95 -2.20 20.15
N PRO A 54 16.25 -1.94 21.43
CA PRO A 54 17.55 -1.41 21.84
C PRO A 54 18.66 -2.36 21.38
N ASN A 55 19.43 -1.93 20.39
CA ASN A 55 20.46 -2.74 19.75
C ASN A 55 21.78 -2.55 20.49
N ARG A 56 22.37 -3.63 21.01
CA ARG A 56 23.65 -3.58 21.73
C ARG A 56 24.85 -3.14 20.87
N ALA A 57 24.72 -3.12 19.54
CA ALA A 57 25.76 -2.68 18.61
C ALA A 57 25.45 -1.32 17.95
N GLN A 58 24.55 -0.54 18.53
CA GLN A 58 23.99 0.65 17.90
C GLN A 58 25.05 1.72 17.61
N ILE A 59 25.19 2.05 16.32
CA ILE A 59 26.09 3.07 15.77
C ILE A 59 25.41 4.45 15.75
N ILE A 60 24.09 4.47 15.55
CA ILE A 60 23.29 5.69 15.49
C ILE A 60 22.89 6.09 16.91
N PRO A 61 23.32 7.26 17.40
CA PRO A 61 22.95 7.75 18.72
C PRO A 61 21.43 7.78 18.95
N GLU A 62 21.02 7.47 20.19
CA GLU A 62 19.61 7.49 20.62
C GLU A 62 18.98 8.89 20.58
N ASP A 63 19.73 9.96 20.33
CA ASP A 63 19.23 11.32 20.14
C ASP A 63 19.10 11.70 18.65
N THR A 64 19.39 10.78 17.73
CA THR A 64 19.24 11.03 16.29
C THR A 64 17.77 11.00 15.90
N PRO A 65 17.21 12.08 15.31
CA PRO A 65 15.80 12.09 14.93
C PRO A 65 15.52 11.09 13.81
N ASP A 66 14.43 10.35 13.93
CA ASP A 66 13.98 9.43 12.90
C ASP A 66 13.26 10.14 11.75
N LEU A 67 12.77 9.37 10.77
CA LEU A 67 12.12 9.94 9.59
C LEU A 67 10.86 10.74 9.95
N VAL A 68 10.04 10.24 10.88
CA VAL A 68 8.78 10.87 11.26
C VAL A 68 9.06 12.15 12.04
N GLU A 69 9.98 12.11 13.00
CA GLU A 69 10.41 13.29 13.76
C GLU A 69 10.96 14.39 12.85
N ARG A 70 11.71 14.02 11.80
CA ARG A 70 12.18 14.97 10.78
C ARG A 70 11.06 15.55 9.94
N MET A 71 10.08 14.73 9.53
CA MET A 71 8.92 15.21 8.78
C MET A 71 8.08 16.17 9.61
N GLU A 72 7.86 15.88 10.89
CA GLU A 72 7.17 16.77 11.81
C GLU A 72 7.94 18.06 12.07
N GLU A 73 9.27 18.00 12.19
CA GLU A 73 10.15 19.18 12.29
C GLU A 73 9.99 20.07 11.04
N MET A 74 10.00 19.47 9.85
CA MET A 74 9.83 20.20 8.59
C MET A 74 8.43 20.80 8.47
N ASN A 75 7.38 20.09 8.89
CA ASN A 75 6.00 20.58 8.92
C ASN A 75 5.87 21.77 9.88
N ARG A 76 6.34 21.62 11.13
CA ARG A 76 6.30 22.68 12.15
C ARG A 76 7.12 23.90 11.77
N SER A 77 8.23 23.70 11.06
CA SER A 77 9.08 24.80 10.57
C SER A 77 8.59 25.45 9.28
N GLY A 78 7.50 24.94 8.67
CA GLY A 78 6.98 25.46 7.40
C GLY A 78 7.93 25.25 6.22
N ARG A 79 8.84 24.27 6.32
CA ARG A 79 9.77 23.92 5.23
C ARG A 79 9.14 22.98 4.20
N ILE A 80 8.03 22.32 4.56
CA ILE A 80 7.21 21.58 3.60
C ILE A 80 6.23 22.58 2.98
N ASP A 81 6.47 22.92 1.71
CA ASP A 81 5.48 23.62 0.89
C ASP A 81 4.51 22.57 0.33
N ASN A 82 3.32 22.49 0.93
CA ASN A 82 2.25 21.60 0.45
C ASN A 82 1.41 22.26 -0.64
N ASP A 83 1.63 23.55 -0.92
CA ASP A 83 0.81 24.36 -1.82
C ASP A 83 1.51 24.60 -3.17
N ALA A 84 2.66 23.96 -3.39
CA ALA A 84 3.47 24.14 -4.60
C ALA A 84 2.69 23.90 -5.92
N PHE A 85 1.63 23.08 -5.88
CA PHE A 85 0.76 22.77 -7.01
C PHE A 85 -0.69 23.24 -6.78
N ALA A 86 -0.94 24.00 -5.70
CA ALA A 86 -2.29 24.48 -5.40
C ALA A 86 -2.77 25.43 -6.49
N GLY A 87 -3.87 25.07 -7.17
CA GLY A 87 -4.44 25.82 -8.28
C GLY A 87 -3.77 25.60 -9.64
N GLU A 88 -2.83 24.65 -9.77
CA GLU A 88 -2.40 24.20 -11.08
C GLU A 88 -3.45 23.24 -11.70
N PRO A 89 -3.73 23.36 -13.02
CA PRO A 89 -4.65 22.46 -13.70
C PRO A 89 -4.21 21.00 -13.58
N GLN A 90 -5.14 20.11 -13.26
CA GLN A 90 -4.92 18.68 -13.35
C GLN A 90 -4.77 18.31 -14.84
N MET A 91 -3.54 18.18 -15.35
CA MET A 91 -3.27 17.73 -16.72
C MET A 91 -3.50 16.22 -16.88
N ASP A 92 -4.63 15.72 -16.37
CA ASP A 92 -5.05 14.33 -16.42
C ASP A 92 -5.78 14.07 -17.74
N ASP A 93 -5.35 13.04 -18.50
CA ASP A 93 -6.01 12.65 -19.75
C ASP A 93 -7.37 11.99 -19.50
N GLU A 94 -7.65 11.62 -18.26
CA GLU A 94 -8.92 11.04 -17.82
C GLU A 94 -9.95 12.09 -17.35
N GLU A 95 -9.57 13.37 -17.24
CA GLU A 95 -10.42 14.46 -16.72
C GLU A 95 -11.75 14.60 -17.47
N ASP A 96 -11.77 14.35 -18.78
CA ASP A 96 -12.95 14.45 -19.64
C ASP A 96 -14.06 13.45 -19.21
N TYR A 97 -13.70 12.30 -18.63
CA TYR A 97 -14.66 11.27 -18.25
C TYR A 97 -14.78 10.99 -16.75
N LEU A 98 -13.76 11.35 -15.95
CA LEU A 98 -13.78 11.21 -14.48
C LEU A 98 -14.33 12.44 -13.74
N ARG A 99 -14.71 13.50 -14.48
CA ARG A 99 -15.20 14.80 -13.98
C ARG A 99 -14.08 15.61 -13.29
N ASN A 100 -14.13 16.92 -13.50
CA ASN A 100 -13.24 17.85 -12.82
C ASN A 100 -13.46 17.80 -11.28
N THR A 101 -12.40 17.50 -10.54
CA THR A 101 -12.36 17.42 -9.07
C THR A 101 -11.99 18.74 -8.39
N GLU A 102 -11.63 19.78 -9.17
CA GLU A 102 -11.26 21.12 -8.70
C GLU A 102 -12.43 21.90 -8.06
N ASP A 103 -13.68 21.46 -8.30
CA ASP A 103 -14.90 22.11 -7.78
C ASP A 103 -15.43 21.50 -6.46
N GLU A 104 -14.74 20.52 -5.86
CA GLU A 104 -15.17 19.89 -4.60
C GLU A 104 -14.54 20.58 -3.37
N GLU A 105 -15.12 21.71 -2.95
CA GLU A 105 -14.90 22.35 -1.63
C GLU A 105 -16.02 22.06 -0.62
#